data_AF-A0A5J4RG48-F1
#
_entry.id   AF-A0A5J4RG48-F1
#
_cell.length_a   1.000
_cell.length_b   1.000
_cell.length_c   1.000
_cell.angle_alpha   90.00
_cell.angle_beta   90.00
_cell.angle_gamma   90.00
#
_symmetry.space_group_name_H-M   'P 1'
#
loop_
_entity.id
_entity.type
_entity.pdbx_description
1 polymer ?
#
loop_
_entity_poly.entity_id
_entity_poly.type
_entity_poly.pdbx_seq_one_letter_code
_entity_poly.pdbx_strand_id
1 'polypeptide(L)'
;FHTEEGAQMLRNFAVDVCGCKQDWSPASFIETTVIQLKEQLGNDKVILGLSGGVDSSVTAVLLNKAIGENLTCIFVHAFEQYILFAE
;
A
#
# COMPACT_ATOMS: atom_id res chain seq x y z
N PHE A 1 -16.85 -4.57 21.53
CA PHE A 1 -15.83 -5.46 22.11
C PHE A 1 -16.56 -6.52 22.92
N HIS A 2 -16.49 -7.79 22.49
CA HIS A 2 -17.24 -8.90 23.12
C HIS A 2 -16.44 -9.64 24.19
N THR A 3 -15.11 -9.52 24.15
CA THR A 3 -14.18 -10.06 25.14
C THR A 3 -13.37 -8.92 25.71
N GLU A 4 -13.52 -8.65 27.01
CA GLU A 4 -12.93 -7.51 27.71
C GLU A 4 -11.38 -7.49 27.57
N GLU A 5 -10.74 -8.63 27.83
CA GLU A 5 -9.28 -8.79 27.79
C GLU A 5 -8.74 -9.40 26.49
N GLY A 6 -9.53 -9.38 25.41
CA GLY A 6 -9.18 -10.07 24.15
C GLY A 6 -7.86 -9.54 23.54
N ALA A 7 -7.66 -8.23 23.57
CA ALA A 7 -6.44 -7.61 23.06
C ALA A 7 -5.21 -7.97 23.91
N GLN A 8 -5.36 -8.00 25.24
CA GLN A 8 -4.29 -8.37 26.15
C GLN A 8 -3.88 -9.84 25.95
N MET A 9 -4.85 -10.74 25.77
CA MET A 9 -4.60 -12.15 25.48
C MET A 9 -3.79 -12.32 24.18
N LEU A 10 -4.19 -11.63 23.10
CA LEU A 10 -3.46 -11.68 21.82
C LEU A 10 -2.04 -11.11 21.94
N ARG A 11 -1.87 -10.01 22.69
CA ARG A 11 -0.55 -9.42 22.95
C ARG A 11 0.35 -10.41 23.69
N ASN A 12 -0.13 -11.01 24.78
CA ASN A 12 0.65 -11.95 25.58
C ASN A 12 1.11 -13.14 24.73
N PHE A 13 0.23 -13.66 23.88
CA PHE A 13 0.57 -14.75 22.98
C PHE A 13 1.63 -14.33 21.94
N ALA A 14 1.35 -13.27 21.16
CA ALA A 14 2.22 -12.87 20.06
C ALA A 14 3.60 -12.37 20.56
N VAL A 15 3.63 -11.58 21.63
CA VAL A 15 4.85 -10.92 22.10
C VAL A 15 5.59 -11.77 23.13
N ASP A 16 4.90 -12.22 24.17
CA ASP A 16 5.55 -12.83 25.33
C ASP A 16 5.79 -14.34 25.13
N VAL A 17 4.88 -15.05 24.46
CA VAL A 17 5.02 -16.49 24.18
C VAL A 17 5.77 -16.75 22.87
N CYS A 18 5.35 -16.13 21.77
CA CYS A 18 5.97 -16.33 20.45
C CYS A 18 7.24 -15.48 20.24
N GLY A 19 7.46 -14.43 21.05
CA GLY A 19 8.64 -13.57 20.92
C GLY A 19 8.59 -12.64 19.69
N CYS A 20 7.41 -12.38 19.12
CA CYS A 20 7.30 -11.48 17.95
C CYS A 20 7.71 -10.06 18.33
N LYS A 21 8.56 -9.44 17.51
CA LYS A 21 8.92 -8.04 17.65
C LYS A 21 7.74 -7.15 17.25
N GLN A 22 7.61 -6.01 17.93
CA GLN A 22 6.62 -4.97 17.62
C GLN A 22 7.22 -3.89 16.71
N ASP A 23 7.93 -4.31 15.67
CA ASP A 23 8.62 -3.43 14.70
C ASP A 23 7.78 -3.15 13.45
N TRP A 24 6.63 -3.81 13.33
CA TRP A 24 5.67 -3.50 12.27
C TRP A 24 4.95 -2.19 12.56
N SER A 25 5.11 -1.23 11.66
CA SER A 25 4.39 0.03 11.67
C SER A 25 4.03 0.42 10.24
N PRO A 26 2.99 1.25 10.03
CA PRO A 26 2.68 1.77 8.70
C PRO A 26 3.86 2.50 8.04
N ALA A 27 4.68 3.20 8.82
CA ALA A 27 5.86 3.90 8.32
C ALA A 27 6.93 2.92 7.80
N SER A 28 7.30 1.92 8.62
CA SER A 28 8.28 0.90 8.23
C SER A 28 7.77 0.05 7.04
N PHE A 29 6.46 -0.19 6.96
CA PHE A 29 5.84 -0.84 5.82
C PHE A 29 6.00 -0.02 4.53
N ILE A 30 5.65 1.28 4.54
CA ILE A 30 5.77 2.14 3.36
C ILE A 30 7.22 2.18 2.87
N GLU A 31 8.20 2.40 3.76
CA GLU A 31 9.61 2.45 3.40
C GLU A 31 10.08 1.15 2.74
N THR A 32 9.78 0.01 3.37
CA THR A 32 10.19 -1.31 2.87
C THR A 32 9.54 -1.63 1.53
N THR A 33 8.24 -1.36 1.39
CA THR A 33 7.51 -1.61 0.15
C THR A 33 8.00 -0.74 -1.00
N VAL A 34 8.29 0.55 -0.77
CA VAL A 34 8.81 1.44 -1.82
C VAL A 34 10.18 0.95 -2.32
N ILE A 35 11.06 0.52 -1.43
CA ILE A 35 12.38 -0.04 -1.79
C ILE A 35 12.20 -1.31 -2.64
N GLN A 36 11.38 -2.25 -2.17
CA GLN A 36 11.11 -3.51 -2.88
C GLN A 36 10.53 -3.27 -4.28
N LEU A 37 9.56 -2.36 -4.41
CA LEU A 37 8.97 -2.00 -5.70
C LEU A 37 10.01 -1.39 -6.65
N LYS A 38 10.87 -0.52 -6.15
CA LYS A 38 11.93 0.09 -6.96
C LYS A 38 12.96 -0.93 -7.45
N GLU A 39 13.35 -1.88 -6.59
CA GLU A 39 14.25 -2.98 -6.97
C GLU A 39 13.61 -3.93 -7.97
N GLN A 40 12.34 -4.27 -7.78
CA GLN A 40 11.62 -5.19 -8.64
C GLN A 40 11.33 -4.61 -10.03
N LEU A 41 10.93 -3.33 -10.10
CA LEU A 41 10.47 -2.69 -11.33
C LEU A 41 11.60 -1.97 -12.08
N GLY A 42 12.66 -1.54 -11.39
CA GLY A 42 13.78 -0.83 -12.01
C GLY A 42 13.31 0.38 -12.84
N ASN A 43 13.47 0.29 -14.17
CA ASN A 43 13.07 1.31 -15.14
C ASN A 43 11.86 0.92 -16.01
N ASP A 44 11.15 -0.14 -15.63
CA ASP A 44 9.97 -0.58 -16.35
C ASP A 44 8.83 0.43 -16.22
N LYS A 45 8.04 0.57 -17.28
CA LYS A 45 6.82 1.39 -17.28
C LYS A 45 5.63 0.58 -16.79
N VAL A 46 4.87 1.13 -15.85
CA VAL A 46 3.71 0.47 -15.21
C VAL A 46 2.44 1.23 -15.52
N ILE A 47 1.38 0.51 -15.87
CA ILE A 47 0.04 1.06 -16.04
C ILE A 47 -0.84 0.61 -14.88
N LEU A 48 -1.54 1.54 -14.25
CA LEU A 48 -2.49 1.27 -13.17
C LEU A 48 -3.89 1.74 -13.55
N GLY A 49 -4.87 0.83 -13.54
CA GLY A 49 -6.28 1.20 -13.58
C GLY A 49 -6.71 1.81 -12.24
N LEU A 50 -7.01 3.11 -12.22
CA LEU A 50 -7.51 3.81 -11.05
C LEU A 50 -9.04 3.73 -11.05
N SER A 51 -9.63 3.08 -10.05
CA SER A 51 -11.09 2.95 -9.93
C SER A 51 -11.74 4.06 -9.11
N GLY A 52 -10.93 4.84 -8.37
CA GLY A 52 -11.40 5.77 -7.34
C GLY A 52 -11.60 5.10 -5.97
N GLY A 53 -11.43 3.78 -5.87
CA GLY A 53 -11.42 3.06 -4.60
C GLY A 53 -10.14 3.30 -3.80
N VAL A 54 -10.24 3.13 -2.48
CA VAL A 54 -9.12 3.33 -1.53
C VAL A 54 -7.91 2.48 -1.92
N ASP A 55 -8.12 1.20 -2.25
CA ASP A 55 -7.03 0.27 -2.56
C ASP A 55 -6.22 0.72 -3.79
N SER A 56 -6.91 1.08 -4.88
CA SER A 56 -6.27 1.57 -6.10
C SER A 56 -5.55 2.90 -5.89
N SER A 57 -6.08 3.75 -4.99
CA SER A 57 -5.48 5.05 -4.66
C SER A 57 -4.21 4.88 -3.82
N VAL A 58 -4.23 4.02 -2.80
CA VAL A 58 -3.05 3.69 -2.00
C VAL A 58 -1.97 3.03 -2.87
N THR A 59 -2.38 2.13 -3.77
CA THR A 59 -1.48 1.50 -4.74
C THR A 59 -0.82 2.53 -5.65
N ALA A 60 -1.58 3.49 -6.18
CA ALA A 60 -1.06 4.58 -7.01
C ALA A 60 -0.01 5.39 -6.26
N VAL A 61 -0.27 5.74 -4.99
CA VAL A 61 0.67 6.51 -4.16
C VAL A 61 1.96 5.75 -3.89
N LEU A 62 1.89 4.44 -3.58
CA LEU A 62 3.07 3.61 -3.34
C LEU A 62 3.91 3.44 -4.61
N LEU A 63 3.28 3.17 -5.76
CA LEU A 63 3.98 3.06 -7.04
C LEU A 63 4.59 4.40 -7.46
N ASN A 64 3.87 5.51 -7.30
CA ASN A 64 4.40 6.83 -7.64
C ASN A 64 5.64 7.18 -6.80
N LYS A 65 5.63 6.83 -5.50
CA LYS A 65 6.81 6.98 -4.62
C LYS A 65 8.00 6.11 -5.07
N ALA A 66 7.74 4.95 -5.66
CA ALA A 66 8.79 4.01 -6.06
C ALA A 66 9.39 4.32 -7.44
N ILE A 67 8.55 4.62 -8.44
CA ILE A 67 8.95 4.69 -9.86
C ILE A 67 8.56 6.00 -10.56
N GLY A 68 7.86 6.92 -9.89
CA GLY A 68 7.55 8.26 -10.38
C GLY A 68 6.97 8.28 -11.80
N GLU A 69 7.66 8.97 -12.71
CA GLU A 69 7.28 9.17 -14.12
C GLU A 69 7.07 7.87 -14.92
N ASN A 70 7.56 6.73 -14.43
CA ASN A 70 7.33 5.43 -15.07
C ASN A 70 5.94 4.85 -14.75
N LEU A 71 5.15 5.48 -13.89
CA LEU A 71 3.77 5.09 -13.59
C LEU A 71 2.78 5.91 -14.43
N THR A 72 1.89 5.22 -15.15
CA THR A 72 0.74 5.82 -15.81
C THR A 72 -0.55 5.34 -15.16
N CYS A 73 -1.29 6.23 -14.51
CA CYS A 73 -2.63 5.92 -14.00
C CYS A 73 -3.70 6.18 -15.07
N ILE A 74 -4.64 5.26 -15.21
CA ILE A 74 -5.80 5.38 -16.10
C ILE A 74 -7.06 5.36 -15.23
N PHE A 75 -7.71 6.51 -15.10
CA PHE A 75 -9.01 6.61 -14.45
C PHE A 75 -10.13 6.54 -15.51
N VAL A 76 -11.11 5.68 -15.29
CA VAL A 76 -12.29 5.57 -16.16
C VAL A 76 -13.53 5.94 -15.35
N HIS A 77 -14.14 7.08 -15.69
CA HIS A 77 -15.39 7.52 -15.07
C HIS A 77 -16.59 7.19 -15.96
N ALA A 78 -17.60 6.54 -15.38
CA ALA A 78 -18.76 6.05 -16.12
C ALA A 78 -19.75 7.14 -16.56
N PHE A 79 -19.66 8.35 -15.98
CA PHE A 79 -20.60 9.45 -16.27
C PHE A 79 -20.02 10.58 -17.14
N GLU A 80 -18.70 10.61 -17.35
CA GLU A 80 -17.98 11.50 -18.29
C GLU A 80 -16.64 10.86 -18.65
N GLN A 81 -16.35 10.64 -19.94
CA GLN A 81 -15.08 10.05 -20.39
C GLN A 81 -13.94 11.08 -20.32
N TYR A 82 -13.24 11.16 -19.20
CA TYR A 82 -11.93 11.81 -19.13
C TYR A 82 -10.86 10.77 -18.80
N ILE A 83 -9.87 10.61 -19.70
CA ILE A 83 -8.61 9.96 -19.36
C ILE A 83 -7.84 10.99 -18.53
N LEU A 84 -7.88 10.84 -17.20
CA LEU A 84 -6.97 11.58 -16.33
C LEU A 84 -5.61 10.90 -16.38
N PHE A 85 -4.66 11.49 -17.12
CA PHE A 85 -3.25 11.22 -16.91
C PHE A 85 -2.88 11.89 -15.58
N ALA A 86 -2.58 11.08 -14.57
CA ALA A 86 -1.99 11.61 -13.34
C ALA A 86 -0.56 12.06 -13.68
N GLU A 87 -0.38 13.35 -13.93
CA GLU A 87 0.92 14.02 -13.79
C GLU A 87 1.28 14.19 -12.31
#